data_AF-A0A961IUC9-F1
#
_entry.id   AF-A0A961IUC9-F1
#
_cell.length_a   1.000
_cell.length_b   1.000
_cell.length_c   1.000
_cell.angle_alpha   90.00
_cell.angle_beta   90.00
_cell.angle_gamma   90.00
#
_symmetry.space_group_name_H-M   'P 1'
#
loop_
_entity.id
_entity.type
_entity.pdbx_description
1 polymer ?
#
loop_
_entity_poly.entity_id
_entity_poly.type
_entity_poly.pdbx_seq_one_letter_code
_entity_poly.pdbx_strand_id
1 'polypeptide(L)' 'RIIGRLRGLKVRLTATARVEGDIVHKTIAIESGAHFEGSVQRQEDPLNNSGKKVGVKDEA' A
#
# COMPACT_ATOMS: atom_id res chain seq x y z
N ARG A 1 1.24 15.56 2.39
CA ARG A 1 1.74 14.57 3.38
C ARG A 1 0.57 13.66 3.73
N ILE A 2 0.74 12.34 3.61
CA ILE A 2 -0.27 11.34 3.95
C ILE A 2 0.34 10.41 4.99
N ILE A 3 -0.41 10.14 6.06
CA ILE A 3 0.01 9.23 7.14
C ILE A 3 -1.12 8.23 7.33
N GLY A 4 -0.81 6.94 7.22
CA GLY A 4 -1.76 5.85 7.40
C GLY A 4 -1.82 4.87 6.22
N ARG A 5 -2.89 4.09 6.17
CA ARG A 5 -3.06 3.02 5.17
C ARG A 5 -3.72 3.54 3.89
N LEU A 6 -2.99 3.51 2.79
CA LEU A 6 -3.46 3.86 1.45
C LEU A 6 -3.94 2.60 0.73
N ARG A 7 -5.16 2.64 0.18
CA ARG A 7 -5.73 1.56 -0.64
C ARG A 7 -6.24 2.14 -1.94
N GLY A 8 -5.85 1.54 -3.07
CA GLY A 8 -6.36 2.00 -4.37
C GLY A 8 -5.94 1.10 -5.51
N LEU A 9 -6.79 1.00 -6.53
CA LEU A 9 -6.48 0.21 -7.74
C LEU A 9 -5.29 0.81 -8.51
N LYS A 10 -5.29 2.13 -8.67
CA LYS A 10 -4.20 2.87 -9.32
C LYS A 10 -3.67 3.93 -8.35
N VAL A 11 -2.44 3.75 -7.92
CA VAL A 11 -1.76 4.68 -7.01
C VAL A 11 -0.65 5.39 -7.79
N ARG A 12 -0.60 6.72 -7.73
CA ARG A 12 0.47 7.52 -8.33
C ARG A 12 1.05 8.45 -7.27
N LEU A 13 2.34 8.31 -7.00
CA LEU A 13 3.10 9.21 -6.14
C LEU A 13 3.85 10.22 -7.01
N THR A 14 3.61 11.50 -6.76
CA THR A 14 4.28 12.62 -7.45
C THR A 14 5.60 12.97 -6.78
N ALA A 15 6.47 13.70 -7.47
CA ALA A 15 7.82 14.07 -7.00
C ALA A 15 7.89 14.79 -5.64
N THR A 16 6.80 15.35 -5.12
CA THR A 16 6.75 15.99 -3.78
C THR A 16 5.86 15.23 -2.79
N ALA A 17 5.39 14.05 -3.17
CA ALA A 17 4.56 13.21 -2.32
C ALA A 17 5.38 12.67 -1.15
N ARG A 18 4.78 12.71 0.05
CA ARG A 18 5.30 12.11 1.27
C ARG A 18 4.22 11.20 1.84
N VAL A 19 4.50 9.90 1.88
CA VAL A 19 3.57 8.87 2.35
C VAL A 19 4.26 8.01 3.40
N GLU A 20 3.69 7.99 4.60
CA GLU A 20 4.16 7.18 5.73
C GLU A 20 3.05 6.17 6.08
N GLY A 21 3.31 4.87 5.88
CA GLY A 21 2.38 3.80 6.23
C GLY A 21 2.27 2.67 5.21
N ASP A 22 1.15 1.94 5.24
CA ASP A 22 0.91 0.78 4.37
C ASP A 22 0.26 1.22 3.04
N ILE A 23 0.78 0.76 1.90
CA ILE A 23 0.14 0.93 0.59
C ILE A 23 -0.33 -0.42 0.06
N VAL A 24 -1.63 -0.54 -0.24
CA VAL A 24 -2.20 -1.68 -0.96
C VAL A 24 -2.65 -1.24 -2.35
N HIS A 25 -2.05 -1.81 -3.39
CA HIS A 25 -2.34 -1.38 -4.77
C HIS A 25 -2.45 -2.54 -5.76
N LYS A 26 -3.19 -2.32 -6.87
CA LYS A 26 -3.09 -3.19 -8.06
C LYS A 26 -1.97 -2.74 -8.98
N THR A 27 -1.89 -1.44 -9.21
CA THR A 27 -0.86 -0.79 -10.03
C THR A 27 -0.37 0.47 -9.32
N ILE A 28 0.95 0.63 -9.22
CA ILE A 28 1.60 1.80 -8.63
C ILE A 28 2.55 2.45 -9.63
N ALA A 29 2.61 3.77 -9.61
CA ALA A 29 3.64 4.56 -10.27
C ALA A 29 4.27 5.50 -9.24
N ILE A 30 5.59 5.49 -9.17
CA ILE A 30 6.37 6.33 -8.24
C ILE A 30 7.28 7.21 -9.08
N GLU A 31 7.05 8.52 -9.04
CA GLU A 31 7.90 9.49 -9.70
C GLU A 31 9.15 9.77 -8.87
N SER A 32 10.26 10.10 -9.53
CA SER A 32 11.50 10.47 -8.86
C SER A 32 11.27 11.69 -7.96
N GLY A 33 11.71 11.60 -6.72
CA GLY A 33 11.47 12.61 -5.67
C GLY A 33 10.33 12.27 -4.71
N ALA A 34 9.46 11.31 -5.06
CA ALA A 34 8.47 10.82 -4.11
C ALA A 34 9.13 10.10 -2.93
N HIS A 35 8.76 10.48 -1.72
CA HIS A 35 9.20 9.81 -0.50
C HIS A 35 8.09 8.91 0.03
N PHE A 36 8.43 7.64 0.23
CA PHE A 36 7.55 6.65 0.83
C PHE A 36 8.31 5.87 1.90
N GLU A 37 7.66 5.69 3.04
CA GLU A 37 8.19 4.91 4.17
C GLU A 37 7.08 3.99 4.70
N GLY A 38 7.35 2.68 4.73
CA GLY A 38 6.40 1.66 5.18
C GLY A 38 6.34 0.44 4.26
N SER A 39 5.20 -0.25 4.24
CA SER A 39 5.01 -1.50 3.50
C SER A 39 4.20 -1.30 2.23
N VAL A 40 4.68 -1.83 1.10
CA VAL A 40 3.92 -1.86 -0.17
C VAL A 40 3.44 -3.29 -0.44
N GLN A 41 2.14 -3.46 -0.63
CA GLN A 41 1.49 -4.74 -0.88
C GLN A 41 0.70 -4.67 -2.19
N ARG A 42 0.92 -5.66 -3.06
CA ARG A 42 0.17 -5.79 -4.31
C ARG A 42 -1.06 -6.67 -4.11
N GLN A 43 -2.23 -6.20 -4.49
CA GLN A 43 -3.48 -6.97 -4.53
C GLN A 43 -4.25 -6.71 -5.83
N GLU A 44 -4.94 -7.73 -6.33
CA GLU A 44 -5.80 -7.57 -7.50
C GLU A 44 -7.08 -6.78 -7.19
N ASP A 45 -7.54 -6.86 -5.94
CA ASP A 45 -8.70 -6.13 -5.43
C ASP A 45 -8.39 -5.49 -4.05
N PRO A 46 -7.71 -4.33 -4.04
CA PRO A 46 -7.31 -3.64 -2.81
C PRO A 46 -8.48 -2.95 -2.08
N LEU A 47 -9.68 -2.90 -2.69
CA LEU A 47 -10.89 -2.30 -2.11
C LEU A 47 -11.82 -3.34 -1.52
N ASN A 48 -11.82 -4.55 -2.06
CA ASN A 48 -12.58 -5.65 -1.51
C ASN A 48 -11.92 -6.10 -0.22
N ASN A 49 -12.56 -5.73 0.89
CA ASN A 49 -12.11 -5.98 2.25
C ASN A 49 -12.31 -7.45 2.62
N SER A 50 -11.95 -8.40 1.76
CA SER A 50 -11.74 -9.79 2.15
C SER A 50 -10.47 -9.80 2.99
N GLY A 51 -10.65 -9.51 4.28
CA GLY A 51 -9.60 -9.48 5.28
C GLY A 51 -8.70 -10.68 5.08
N LYS A 52 -7.49 -10.41 4.59
CA LYS A 52 -6.39 -11.35 4.71
C LYS A 52 -6.13 -11.41 6.20
N LYS A 53 -6.88 -12.29 6.87
CA LYS A 53 -6.53 -12.86 8.16
C LYS A 53 -5.08 -13.27 7.98
N VAL A 54 -4.20 -12.46 8.56
CA VAL A 54 -2.79 -12.79 8.72
C VAL A 54 -2.78 -14.20 9.28
N GLY A 55 -2.20 -15.11 8.51
CA GLY A 55 -2.03 -16.47 8.95
C GLY A 55 -1.17 -16.44 10.21
N VAL A 56 -1.78 -16.73 11.35
CA VAL A 56 -1.08 -17.45 12.41
C VAL A 56 -1.41 -18.91 12.14
N LYS A 57 -0.67 -19.48 11.19
CA LYS A 57 -0.36 -20.90 11.21
C LYS A 57 0.94 -20.97 12.02
N ASP A 58 0.81 -21.04 13.34
CA ASP A 58 1.86 -21.61 14.15
C ASP A 58 1.29 -22.88 14.78
N GLU A 59 1.97 -23.94 14.41
CA GLU A 59 1.76 -25.36 14.61
C GLU A 59 2.03 -25.75 16.08
N ALA A 60 1.07 -26.46 16.70
CA ALA A 60 1.29 -27.39 17.83
C ALA A 60 0.04 -28.27 18.03
#